data_AF-A0A819B019-F1
#
_entry.id   AF-A0A819B019-F1
#
_cell.length_a   1.000
_cell.length_b   1.000
_cell.length_c   1.000
_cell.angle_alpha   90.00
_cell.angle_beta   90.00
_cell.angle_gamma   90.00
#
_symmetry.space_group_name_H-M   'P 1'
#
loop_
_entity.id
_entity.type
_entity.pdbx_description
1 polymer ?
#
loop_
_entity_poly.entity_id
_entity_poly.type
_entity_poly.pdbx_seq_one_letter_code
_entity_poly.pdbx_strand_id
1 'polypeptide(L)'
;MHNASLNNTLNRSVCLTQIKKLIIDKSHLYCDQIIEILNLVSNCNTLILHTILFDKHDSMSLKQNENSQLISNTNNMKNITIKHKCSLRKVKLLINLCSQLEHLTMEISYQSLISTVRFLLRKKKNINTIRPLFSLYFLKIGIIGTEQLKTLIESEKLLDDYKIKRIHDNCYLWW
;
A
#
# COMPACT_ATOMS: atom_id res chain seq x y z
N MET A 1 -7.40 -3.31 -30.72
CA MET A 1 -8.31 -2.26 -30.21
C MET A 1 -7.45 -1.19 -29.57
N HIS A 2 -7.64 0.07 -29.97
CA HIS A 2 -6.76 1.19 -29.65
C HIS A 2 -6.79 1.53 -28.15
N ASN A 3 -5.69 1.27 -27.44
CA ASN A 3 -5.38 1.92 -26.17
C ASN A 3 -4.99 3.38 -26.47
N ALA A 4 -5.98 4.26 -26.66
CA ALA A 4 -5.75 5.67 -26.41
C ALA A 4 -5.28 5.76 -24.95
N SER A 5 -4.04 6.22 -24.72
CA SER A 5 -3.50 6.27 -23.36
C SER A 5 -4.47 7.03 -22.46
N LEU A 6 -4.77 6.46 -21.28
CA LEU A 6 -5.67 7.06 -20.29
C LEU A 6 -5.33 8.53 -20.04
N ASN A 7 -4.03 8.83 -20.12
CA ASN A 7 -3.45 10.16 -20.08
C ASN A 7 -4.11 11.18 -21.02
N ASN A 8 -4.27 10.86 -22.32
CA ASN A 8 -4.77 11.82 -23.32
C ASN A 8 -6.27 12.14 -23.15
N THR A 9 -7.05 11.18 -22.67
CA THR A 9 -8.51 11.34 -22.50
C THR A 9 -8.84 12.02 -21.17
N LEU A 10 -8.12 11.68 -20.09
CA LEU A 10 -8.39 12.19 -18.75
C LEU A 10 -7.84 13.61 -18.53
N ASN A 11 -6.62 13.92 -19.01
CA ASN A 11 -6.03 15.25 -18.81
C ASN A 11 -6.78 16.37 -19.53
N ARG A 12 -7.52 16.06 -20.61
CA ARG A 12 -8.33 17.06 -21.32
C ARG A 12 -9.60 17.46 -20.55
N SER A 13 -10.04 16.64 -19.60
CA SER A 13 -11.32 16.82 -18.90
C SER A 13 -11.14 17.23 -17.44
N VAL A 14 -10.06 16.78 -16.81
CA VAL A 14 -9.73 17.05 -15.40
C VAL A 14 -8.22 17.23 -15.26
N CYS A 15 -7.79 18.29 -14.58
CA CYS A 15 -6.39 18.46 -14.21
C CYS A 15 -6.02 17.38 -13.17
N LEU A 16 -5.48 16.25 -13.63
CA LEU A 16 -5.20 15.08 -12.77
C LEU A 16 -4.23 15.40 -11.62
N THR A 17 -3.38 16.42 -11.81
CA THR A 17 -2.46 16.92 -10.78
C THR A 17 -3.15 17.66 -9.63
N GLN A 18 -4.45 17.98 -9.72
CA GLN A 18 -5.21 18.56 -8.62
C GLN A 18 -5.93 17.51 -7.78
N ILE A 19 -5.99 16.25 -8.24
CA ILE A 19 -6.66 15.17 -7.52
C ILE A 19 -5.90 14.87 -6.22
N LYS A 20 -6.58 15.04 -5.08
CA LYS A 20 -6.04 14.72 -3.73
C LYS A 20 -6.46 13.35 -3.22
N LYS A 21 -7.56 12.82 -3.75
CA LYS A 21 -8.11 11.51 -3.39
C LYS A 21 -8.60 10.82 -4.65
N LEU A 22 -8.08 9.63 -4.90
CA LEU A 22 -8.49 8.77 -6.01
C LEU A 22 -9.12 7.50 -5.46
N ILE A 23 -10.34 7.21 -5.92
CA ILE A 23 -11.06 5.98 -5.57
C ILE A 23 -11.27 5.22 -6.86
N ILE A 24 -10.76 3.99 -6.90
CA ILE A 24 -10.96 3.09 -8.04
C ILE A 24 -11.70 1.88 -7.50
N ASP A 25 -13.02 1.94 -7.63
CA ASP A 25 -13.91 0.89 -7.14
C ASP A 25 -14.26 -0.09 -8.25
N LYS A 26 -14.49 -1.36 -7.89
CA LYS A 26 -14.92 -2.44 -8.79
C LYS A 26 -14.02 -2.70 -10.01
N SER A 27 -12.78 -2.24 -10.01
CA SER A 27 -11.80 -2.53 -11.05
C SER A 27 -10.77 -3.56 -10.60
N HIS A 28 -10.42 -4.47 -11.50
CA HIS A 28 -9.23 -5.29 -11.39
C HIS A 28 -8.06 -4.54 -12.02
N LEU A 29 -7.19 -3.96 -11.20
CA LEU A 29 -6.01 -3.26 -11.72
C LEU A 29 -4.79 -4.16 -11.71
N TYR A 30 -4.11 -4.23 -12.84
CA TYR A 30 -2.78 -4.83 -12.96
C TYR A 30 -1.72 -3.88 -12.43
N CYS A 31 -0.52 -4.40 -12.13
CA CYS A 31 0.58 -3.61 -11.58
C CYS A 31 0.94 -2.41 -12.46
N ASP A 32 1.04 -2.61 -13.78
CA ASP A 32 1.40 -1.55 -14.72
C ASP A 32 0.37 -0.42 -14.76
N GLN A 33 -0.91 -0.76 -14.59
CA GLN A 33 -1.98 0.24 -14.51
C GLN A 33 -1.86 1.07 -13.22
N ILE A 34 -1.48 0.45 -12.11
CA ILE A 34 -1.24 1.18 -10.85
C ILE A 34 -0.06 2.13 -10.99
N ILE A 35 1.02 1.69 -11.65
CA ILE A 35 2.19 2.52 -11.96
C ILE A 35 1.78 3.71 -12.82
N GLU A 36 1.01 3.49 -13.90
CA GLU A 36 0.50 4.56 -14.76
C GLU A 36 -0.36 5.56 -13.97
N ILE A 37 -1.31 5.06 -13.18
CA ILE A 37 -2.16 5.91 -12.33
C ILE A 37 -1.33 6.75 -11.38
N LEU A 38 -0.39 6.14 -10.65
CA LEU A 38 0.45 6.86 -9.68
C LEU A 38 1.31 7.93 -10.35
N ASN A 39 1.74 7.72 -11.59
CA ASN A 39 2.48 8.72 -12.36
C ASN A 39 1.58 9.89 -12.79
N LEU A 40 0.32 9.62 -13.14
CA LEU A 40 -0.65 10.64 -13.57
C LEU A 40 -1.19 11.49 -12.42
N VAL A 41 -1.30 10.92 -11.22
CA VAL A 41 -1.84 11.59 -10.02
C VAL A 41 -0.78 11.81 -8.94
N SER A 42 0.39 12.34 -9.32
CA SER A 42 1.53 12.57 -8.41
C SER A 42 1.21 13.37 -7.14
N ASN A 43 0.26 14.30 -7.23
CA ASN A 43 -0.21 15.14 -6.12
C ASN A 43 -1.33 14.51 -5.27
N CYS A 44 -1.73 13.27 -5.56
CA CYS A 44 -2.74 12.57 -4.82
C CYS A 44 -2.17 12.03 -3.50
N ASN A 45 -2.89 12.28 -2.41
CA ASN A 45 -2.47 11.92 -1.07
C ASN A 45 -3.17 10.64 -0.59
N THR A 46 -4.29 10.28 -1.20
CA THR A 46 -5.12 9.15 -0.79
C THR A 46 -5.55 8.29 -1.97
N LEU A 47 -5.17 7.02 -1.96
CA LEU A 47 -5.61 6.01 -2.92
C LEU A 47 -6.50 4.97 -2.25
N ILE A 48 -7.66 4.73 -2.83
CA ILE A 48 -8.54 3.63 -2.41
C ILE A 48 -8.72 2.68 -3.59
N LEU A 49 -8.24 1.45 -3.42
CA LEU A 49 -8.30 0.38 -4.41
C LEU A 49 -9.24 -0.72 -3.94
N HIS A 50 -9.96 -1.30 -4.89
CA HIS A 50 -10.73 -2.50 -4.62
C HIS A 50 -9.81 -3.73 -4.48
N THR A 51 -9.04 -4.04 -5.53
CA THR A 51 -8.08 -5.15 -5.57
C THR A 51 -6.91 -4.83 -6.50
N ILE A 52 -5.78 -5.51 -6.29
CA ILE A 52 -4.60 -5.47 -7.16
C ILE A 52 -4.39 -6.86 -7.73
N LEU A 53 -4.28 -6.98 -9.04
CA LEU A 53 -3.90 -8.21 -9.71
C LEU A 53 -2.42 -8.19 -10.04
N PHE A 54 -1.78 -9.34 -9.88
CA PHE A 54 -0.41 -9.58 -10.33
C PHE A 54 -0.50 -10.63 -11.43
N ASP A 55 0.02 -10.30 -12.61
CA ASP A 55 0.26 -11.31 -13.63
C ASP A 55 1.50 -12.14 -13.31
N LYS A 56 1.59 -13.32 -13.93
CA LYS A 56 2.72 -14.24 -13.76
C LYS A 56 4.06 -13.59 -14.12
N HIS A 57 4.07 -12.58 -14.99
CA HIS A 57 5.26 -11.87 -15.46
C HIS A 57 5.69 -10.68 -14.58
N ASP A 58 4.82 -10.18 -13.70
CA ASP A 58 5.06 -8.97 -12.88
C ASP A 58 6.17 -9.14 -11.82
N SER A 59 6.79 -10.32 -11.70
CA SER A 59 7.79 -10.58 -10.64
C SER A 59 9.19 -10.09 -11.02
N MET A 60 9.45 -9.94 -12.31
CA MET A 60 10.77 -9.56 -12.84
C MET A 60 10.91 -8.05 -13.07
N SER A 61 9.82 -7.32 -13.36
CA SER A 61 9.87 -5.92 -13.82
C SER A 61 10.05 -4.88 -12.69
N LEU A 62 9.63 -5.20 -11.47
CA LEU A 62 9.56 -4.23 -10.36
C LEU A 62 10.91 -3.82 -9.74
N LYS A 63 11.99 -4.54 -10.06
CA LYS A 63 13.34 -4.20 -9.58
C LYS A 63 14.16 -3.40 -10.59
N GLN A 64 13.70 -3.21 -11.82
CA GLN A 64 14.55 -2.72 -12.92
C GLN A 64 13.94 -1.60 -13.76
N ASN A 65 12.73 -1.11 -13.44
CA ASN A 65 12.10 -0.09 -14.26
C ASN A 65 12.35 1.31 -13.68
N GLU A 66 13.06 2.17 -14.42
CA GLU A 66 13.36 3.57 -14.09
C GLU A 66 12.07 4.33 -13.68
N ASN A 67 10.94 4.00 -14.32
CA ASN A 67 9.62 4.53 -14.00
C ASN A 67 9.20 4.30 -12.54
N SER A 68 9.55 3.15 -11.95
CA SER A 68 9.20 2.85 -10.56
C SER A 68 9.99 3.74 -9.58
N GLN A 69 11.25 4.05 -9.90
CA GLN A 69 12.08 4.94 -9.10
C GLN A 69 11.60 6.39 -9.23
N LEU A 70 11.24 6.81 -10.45
CA LEU A 70 10.66 8.12 -10.69
C LEU A 70 9.34 8.31 -9.92
N ILE A 71 8.43 7.34 -10.00
CA ILE A 71 7.17 7.36 -9.25
C ILE A 71 7.44 7.42 -7.75
N SER A 72 8.33 6.57 -7.23
CA SER A 72 8.71 6.57 -5.81
C SER A 72 9.19 7.93 -5.29
N ASN A 73 9.82 8.73 -6.14
CA ASN A 73 10.33 10.03 -5.76
C ASN A 73 9.34 11.18 -5.95
N THR A 74 8.32 11.00 -6.81
CA THR A 74 7.43 12.07 -7.25
C THR A 74 6.03 12.00 -6.67
N ASN A 75 5.56 10.82 -6.25
CA ASN A 75 4.24 10.72 -5.64
C ASN A 75 4.25 11.18 -4.18
N ASN A 76 3.15 11.84 -3.81
CA ASN A 76 2.88 12.34 -2.46
C ASN A 76 1.85 11.48 -1.73
N MET A 77 1.77 10.18 -2.07
CA MET A 77 0.77 9.27 -1.49
C MET A 77 1.08 8.99 -0.02
N LYS A 78 0.18 9.44 0.85
CA LYS A 78 0.25 9.26 2.31
C LYS A 78 -0.68 8.17 2.81
N ASN A 79 -1.80 7.95 2.13
CA ASN A 79 -2.85 7.03 2.56
C ASN A 79 -3.18 6.04 1.45
N ILE A 80 -3.11 4.75 1.75
CA ILE A 80 -3.56 3.71 0.82
C ILE A 80 -4.55 2.80 1.54
N THR A 81 -5.68 2.53 0.89
CA THR A 81 -6.67 1.54 1.32
C THR A 81 -6.86 0.48 0.25
N ILE A 82 -6.77 -0.79 0.62
CA ILE A 82 -7.06 -1.93 -0.26
C ILE A 82 -8.22 -2.70 0.36
N LYS A 83 -9.38 -2.66 -0.30
CA LYS A 83 -10.62 -3.24 0.25
C LYS A 83 -10.61 -4.77 0.28
N HIS A 84 -9.89 -5.43 -0.63
CA HIS A 84 -9.78 -6.89 -0.70
C HIS A 84 -8.44 -7.43 -0.20
N LYS A 85 -8.42 -8.76 0.02
CA LYS A 85 -7.25 -9.51 0.48
C LYS A 85 -5.97 -9.13 -0.28
N CYS A 86 -5.03 -8.59 0.47
CA CYS A 86 -3.72 -8.19 0.01
C CYS A 86 -2.69 -9.24 0.40
N SER A 87 -1.81 -9.60 -0.54
CA SER A 87 -0.68 -10.49 -0.30
C SER A 87 0.55 -9.67 0.06
N LEU A 88 1.53 -10.29 0.73
CA LEU A 88 2.82 -9.65 1.03
C LEU A 88 3.47 -9.04 -0.21
N ARG A 89 3.36 -9.69 -1.38
CA ARG A 89 3.90 -9.20 -2.64
C ARG A 89 3.26 -7.88 -3.07
N LYS A 90 1.92 -7.77 -2.97
CA LYS A 90 1.17 -6.53 -3.25
C LYS A 90 1.58 -5.41 -2.28
N VAL A 91 1.73 -5.73 -1.00
CA VAL A 91 2.19 -4.76 0.02
C VAL A 91 3.60 -4.26 -0.30
N LYS A 92 4.54 -5.17 -0.61
CA LYS A 92 5.91 -4.80 -0.99
C LYS A 92 5.96 -3.84 -2.17
N LEU A 93 5.14 -4.08 -3.18
CA LEU A 93 5.02 -3.20 -4.34
C LEU A 93 4.61 -1.78 -3.92
N LEU A 94 3.49 -1.64 -3.23
CA LEU A 94 2.96 -0.32 -2.83
C LEU A 94 3.92 0.43 -1.92
N ILE A 95 4.57 -0.29 -1.00
CA ILE A 95 5.55 0.26 -0.06
C ILE A 95 6.86 0.69 -0.76
N ASN A 96 7.13 0.16 -1.95
CA ASN A 96 8.25 0.60 -2.79
C ASN A 96 7.83 1.75 -3.71
N LEU A 97 6.61 1.73 -4.24
CA LEU A 97 6.11 2.80 -5.09
C LEU A 97 5.77 4.05 -4.28
N CYS A 98 5.24 3.96 -3.08
CA CYS A 98 4.79 5.10 -2.28
C CYS A 98 5.73 5.31 -1.09
N SER A 99 6.84 6.02 -1.32
CA SER A 99 7.89 6.22 -0.32
C SER A 99 7.42 7.07 0.88
N GLN A 100 6.45 7.96 0.66
CA GLN A 100 5.87 8.86 1.66
C GLN A 100 4.64 8.27 2.37
N LEU A 101 4.40 6.96 2.27
CA LEU A 101 3.21 6.35 2.86
C LEU A 101 3.23 6.44 4.39
N GLU A 102 2.18 7.04 4.95
CA GLU A 102 1.97 7.25 6.39
C GLU A 102 0.96 6.25 6.98
N HIS A 103 -0.06 5.92 6.20
CA HIS A 103 -1.19 5.07 6.60
C HIS A 103 -1.48 4.00 5.56
N LEU A 104 -1.52 2.74 6.00
CA LEU A 104 -1.93 1.61 5.16
C LEU A 104 -3.13 0.88 5.78
N THR A 105 -4.23 0.85 5.03
CA THR A 105 -5.42 0.05 5.34
C THR A 105 -5.52 -1.13 4.37
N MET A 106 -5.69 -2.35 4.87
CA MET A 106 -5.82 -3.52 4.02
C MET A 106 -6.58 -4.66 4.68
N GLU A 107 -7.32 -5.43 3.88
CA GLU A 107 -7.72 -6.79 4.26
C GLU A 107 -6.53 -7.73 4.02
N ILE A 108 -6.20 -8.59 5.00
CA ILE A 108 -5.09 -9.54 4.90
C ILE A 108 -5.51 -10.91 5.39
N SER A 109 -5.00 -11.98 4.77
CA SER A 109 -5.24 -13.33 5.28
C SER A 109 -4.40 -13.59 6.53
N TYR A 110 -4.91 -14.41 7.45
CA TYR A 110 -4.17 -14.84 8.63
C TYR A 110 -2.79 -15.41 8.29
N GLN A 111 -2.69 -16.21 7.22
CA GLN A 111 -1.42 -16.80 6.78
C GLN A 111 -0.39 -15.73 6.36
N SER A 112 -0.84 -14.58 5.86
CA SER A 112 0.03 -13.50 5.38
C SER A 112 0.28 -12.41 6.42
N LEU A 113 -0.50 -12.36 7.51
CA LEU A 113 -0.44 -11.30 8.51
C LEU A 113 0.98 -11.13 9.07
N ILE A 114 1.52 -12.20 9.64
CA ILE A 114 2.82 -12.19 10.33
C ILE A 114 3.95 -11.76 9.39
N SER A 115 4.04 -12.36 8.21
CA SER A 115 5.09 -12.05 7.25
C SER A 115 4.99 -10.61 6.72
N THR A 116 3.78 -10.08 6.59
CA THR A 116 3.51 -8.71 6.14
C THR A 116 3.86 -7.68 7.21
N VAL A 117 3.39 -7.87 8.44
CA VAL A 117 3.72 -6.98 9.56
C VAL A 117 5.23 -6.97 9.80
N ARG A 118 5.85 -8.16 9.84
CA ARG A 118 7.30 -8.28 10.01
C ARG A 118 8.05 -7.51 8.92
N PHE A 119 7.63 -7.62 7.65
CA PHE A 119 8.22 -6.84 6.56
C PHE A 119 8.07 -5.32 6.77
N LEU A 120 6.86 -4.86 7.11
CA LEU A 120 6.56 -3.45 7.29
C LEU A 120 7.35 -2.83 8.44
N LEU A 121 7.43 -3.51 9.59
CA LEU A 121 8.06 -2.99 10.79
C LEU A 121 9.59 -3.17 10.78
N ARG A 122 10.14 -4.26 10.24
CA ARG A 122 11.60 -4.45 10.17
C ARG A 122 12.28 -3.49 9.20
N LYS A 123 11.59 -3.06 8.14
CA LYS A 123 12.16 -2.11 7.16
C LYS A 123 12.46 -0.74 7.76
N LYS A 124 11.87 -0.41 8.92
CA LYS A 124 12.17 0.80 9.71
C LYS A 124 13.54 0.73 10.40
N LYS A 125 14.05 -0.48 10.72
CA LYS A 125 15.33 -0.69 11.43
C LYS A 125 16.56 -0.70 10.51
N ASN A 126 16.38 -0.76 9.20
CA ASN A 126 17.48 -0.84 8.23
C ASN A 126 17.51 0.41 7.34
N ILE A 127 18.54 1.25 7.52
CA ILE A 127 19.07 2.28 6.60
C ILE A 127 18.28 3.59 6.57
N ASN A 128 18.92 4.69 7.01
CA ASN A 128 18.91 6.13 6.60
C ASN A 128 17.72 6.72 5.79
N THR A 129 16.56 6.09 5.82
CA THR A 129 15.34 6.50 5.14
C THR A 129 14.27 6.55 6.21
N ILE A 130 13.95 7.77 6.65
CA ILE A 130 12.81 8.02 7.52
C ILE A 130 11.57 7.69 6.70
N ARG A 131 11.10 6.45 6.79
CA ARG A 131 9.82 6.06 6.21
C ARG A 131 8.74 6.56 7.17
N PRO A 132 7.79 7.39 6.69
CA PRO A 132 6.81 8.03 7.55
C PRO A 132 5.66 7.09 7.93
N LEU A 133 5.74 5.78 7.62
CA LEU A 133 4.69 4.84 8.00
C LEU A 133 4.60 4.76 9.53
N PHE A 134 3.47 5.20 10.08
CA PHE A 134 3.22 5.22 11.52
C PHE A 134 1.88 4.58 11.91
N SER A 135 1.06 4.16 10.94
CA SER A 135 -0.15 3.39 11.25
C SER A 135 -0.51 2.32 10.22
N LEU A 136 -1.05 1.23 10.75
CA LEU A 136 -1.59 0.09 10.01
C LEU A 136 -3.01 -0.19 10.47
N TYR A 137 -3.90 -0.38 9.50
CA TYR A 137 -5.27 -0.76 9.74
C TYR A 137 -5.58 -2.06 8.99
N PHE A 138 -5.85 -3.12 9.74
CA PHE A 138 -6.21 -4.43 9.22
C PHE A 138 -7.73 -4.64 9.27
N LEU A 139 -8.31 -4.92 8.11
CA LEU A 139 -9.73 -5.24 7.97
C LEU A 139 -9.97 -6.72 8.22
N LYS A 140 -11.06 -7.05 8.93
CA LYS A 140 -11.59 -8.42 9.10
C LYS A 140 -10.58 -9.44 9.62
N ILE A 141 -9.79 -9.05 10.62
CA ILE A 141 -8.75 -9.90 11.21
C ILE A 141 -9.18 -10.54 12.54
N GLY A 142 -10.24 -10.03 13.16
CA GLY A 142 -10.81 -10.59 14.39
C GLY A 142 -9.84 -10.61 15.59
N ILE A 143 -10.25 -11.30 16.65
CA ILE A 143 -9.49 -11.34 17.91
C ILE A 143 -8.19 -12.14 17.77
N ILE A 144 -8.23 -13.31 17.14
CA ILE A 144 -7.08 -14.22 17.02
C ILE A 144 -5.92 -13.53 16.29
N GLY A 145 -6.19 -12.86 15.18
CA GLY A 145 -5.13 -12.17 14.44
C GLY A 145 -4.62 -10.92 15.15
N THR A 146 -5.47 -10.27 15.96
CA THR A 146 -5.02 -9.17 16.83
C THR A 146 -4.04 -9.66 17.90
N GLU A 147 -4.31 -10.79 18.54
CA GLU A 147 -3.40 -11.37 19.52
C GLU A 147 -2.09 -11.86 18.87
N GLN A 148 -2.17 -12.51 17.71
CA GLN A 148 -0.99 -12.87 16.92
C GLN A 148 -0.11 -11.66 16.58
N LEU A 149 -0.73 -10.52 16.27
CA LEU A 149 -0.02 -9.26 16.00
C LEU A 149 0.71 -8.75 17.24
N LYS A 150 0.05 -8.74 18.41
CA LYS A 150 0.68 -8.33 19.68
C LYS A 150 1.86 -9.22 20.02
N THR A 151 1.66 -10.54 20.03
CA THR A 151 2.71 -11.52 20.31
C THR A 151 3.90 -11.36 19.36
N LEU A 152 3.66 -11.12 18.07
CA LEU A 152 4.73 -10.86 17.10
C LEU A 152 5.54 -9.61 17.46
N ILE A 153 4.88 -8.49 17.74
CA ILE A 153 5.55 -7.21 18.03
C ILE A 153 6.38 -7.32 19.31
N GLU A 154 5.83 -7.94 20.35
CA GLU A 154 6.49 -8.13 21.65
C GLU A 154 7.67 -9.11 21.57
N SER A 155 7.46 -10.29 20.97
CA SER A 155 8.50 -11.33 20.89
C SER A 155 9.69 -10.93 20.03
N GLU A 156 9.47 -10.18 18.95
CA GLU A 156 10.52 -9.72 18.05
C GLU A 156 10.99 -8.29 18.36
N LYS A 157 10.44 -7.65 19.40
CA LYS A 157 10.72 -6.25 19.78
C LYS A 157 10.66 -5.32 18.58
N LEU A 158 9.58 -5.40 17.80
CA LEU A 158 9.46 -4.67 16.52
C LEU A 158 9.21 -3.18 16.70
N LEU A 159 8.51 -2.79 17.77
CA LEU A 159 8.16 -1.41 18.13
C LEU A 159 8.34 -1.23 19.63
N ASP A 160 8.83 -0.06 20.03
CA ASP A 160 9.04 0.28 21.44
C ASP A 160 7.78 0.92 22.03
N ASP A 161 7.28 2.00 21.40
CA ASP A 161 6.03 2.67 21.79
C ASP A 161 4.97 2.46 20.71
N TYR A 162 3.93 1.69 21.03
CA TYR A 162 2.83 1.44 20.10
C TYR A 162 1.51 1.26 20.84
N LYS A 163 0.41 1.43 20.11
CA LYS A 163 -0.93 1.09 20.60
C LYS A 163 -1.64 0.21 19.59
N ILE A 164 -2.31 -0.82 20.09
CA ILE A 164 -3.22 -1.65 19.33
C ILE A 164 -4.63 -1.47 19.89
N LYS A 165 -5.59 -1.22 19.00
CA LYS A 165 -7.01 -1.20 19.34
C LYS A 165 -7.79 -2.06 18.38
N ARG A 166 -8.65 -2.91 18.94
CA ARG A 166 -9.64 -3.67 18.19
C ARG A 166 -11.00 -2.97 18.26
N ILE A 167 -11.66 -2.84 17.12
CA ILE A 167 -13.03 -2.34 17.03
C ILE A 167 -13.78 -3.30 16.11
N HIS A 168 -14.75 -4.06 16.61
CA HIS A 168 -15.36 -5.18 15.87
C HIS A 168 -14.29 -6.15 15.32
N ASP A 169 -14.34 -6.51 14.04
CA ASP A 169 -13.39 -7.42 13.41
C ASP A 169 -12.13 -6.73 12.87
N ASN A 170 -11.93 -5.47 13.21
CA ASN A 170 -10.89 -4.60 12.68
C ASN A 170 -9.81 -4.33 13.73
N CYS A 171 -8.55 -4.29 13.29
CA CYS A 171 -7.40 -4.04 14.15
C CYS A 171 -6.63 -2.80 13.67
N TYR A 172 -6.45 -1.86 14.60
CA TYR A 172 -5.70 -0.62 14.40
C TYR A 172 -4.40 -0.71 15.17
N LEU A 173 -3.28 -0.46 14.51
CA LEU A 173 -1.95 -0.37 15.09
C LEU A 173 -1.34 0.97 14.72
N TRP A 174 -0.81 1.71 15.70
CA TRP A 174 -0.09 2.95 15.46
C TRP A 174 1.07 3.11 16.45
N TRP A 175 2.09 3.85 16.04
CA TRP A 175 3.35 4.09 16.77
C TRP A 175 3.99 5.43 16.36
#